data_AF-A0AAV1F1P5-F1
#
_entry.id   AF-A0AAV1F1P5-F1
#
_cell.length_a   1.000
_cell.length_b   1.000
_cell.length_c   1.000
_cell.angle_alpha   90.00
_cell.angle_beta   90.00
_cell.angle_gamma   90.00
#
_symmetry.space_group_name_H-M   'P 1'
#
loop_
_entity.id
_entity.type
_entity.pdbx_description
1 polymer ?
#
loop_
_entity_poly.entity_id
_entity_poly.type
_entity_poly.pdbx_seq_one_letter_code
_entity_poly.pdbx_strand_id
1 'polypeptide(L)'
;MEKVLCSSVHLSLSCSFRLSQSTGRLNEVCLHWFKAVQVPSIRTRHSGCGSELMDKPSLSESATLEEKKGLVEDGTVLRGAEGGEADPETPRKSSSTRSSRKSFRLDYRLEEDVTKSCRDKHGRWTNPWPTWRFPSYATLLRFLLLDKNHSNVPTSKEALDSELPVIEPYFVQSPDLSESGPGLRVTWLGHATVLVEMDGLNILTDPIFSQRASPFQFMGPKRFRGPPCTVEQLPRIDAVVISHSHYDHLDVGSVASLNERFGGELRWFVPLGLMDWLVKMGCENVMELDWWEENCVPGHDDITFVCTPSQHWSKRTALDDNKSLWGSWSVLGPEHRFFFAGDTGYCSSFQEIGRRFGPFDLAAIPIGAYQPRDMMQGQHVDPEEAVQIHQDLQAKQSVAIHWGTFALAYEFYLEPPVRLREALEQKGLKPESFFTLHHGESRLISTRTEDVFD
;
A
#
# COMPACT_ATOMS: atom_id res chain seq x y z
N MET A 1 -36.87 -33.70 -58.01
CA MET A 1 -35.47 -34.10 -58.32
C MET A 1 -34.62 -33.69 -57.13
N GLU A 2 -33.68 -34.47 -56.59
CA GLU A 2 -33.31 -35.88 -56.89
C GLU A 2 -32.63 -36.54 -55.66
N LYS A 3 -32.30 -37.84 -55.71
CA LYS A 3 -31.71 -38.60 -54.58
C LYS A 3 -30.31 -39.15 -54.89
N VAL A 4 -29.38 -39.00 -53.94
CA VAL A 4 -28.24 -39.91 -53.65
C VAL A 4 -28.00 -39.77 -52.12
N LEU A 5 -27.90 -40.79 -51.24
CA LEU A 5 -27.05 -42.00 -51.17
C LEU A 5 -25.53 -41.64 -51.19
N CYS A 6 -24.59 -42.27 -50.46
CA CYS A 6 -24.59 -43.17 -49.28
C CYS A 6 -23.15 -43.10 -48.66
N SER A 7 -22.70 -43.75 -47.56
CA SER A 7 -23.22 -44.78 -46.64
C SER A 7 -22.46 -44.73 -45.29
N SER A 8 -22.81 -45.56 -44.30
CA SER A 8 -22.07 -45.75 -43.03
C SER A 8 -20.96 -46.80 -43.12
N VAL A 9 -19.89 -46.66 -42.31
CA VAL A 9 -19.02 -47.76 -41.87
C VAL A 9 -18.63 -47.56 -40.40
N HIS A 10 -18.84 -48.59 -39.57
CA HIS A 10 -18.27 -48.67 -38.21
C HIS A 10 -16.96 -49.47 -38.25
N LEU A 11 -15.94 -49.00 -37.53
CA LEU A 11 -14.96 -49.90 -36.91
C LEU A 11 -14.69 -49.46 -35.47
N SER A 12 -14.69 -50.42 -34.57
CA SER A 12 -14.22 -50.29 -33.19
C SER A 12 -13.02 -51.21 -33.02
N LEU A 13 -11.96 -50.74 -32.37
CA LEU A 13 -10.88 -51.58 -31.89
C LEU A 13 -10.26 -50.96 -30.62
N SER A 14 -10.10 -51.79 -29.60
CA SER A 14 -9.63 -51.39 -28.27
C SER A 14 -8.13 -51.13 -28.24
N CYS A 15 -7.70 -50.18 -27.41
CA CYS A 15 -6.34 -50.18 -26.88
C CYS A 15 -6.37 -49.85 -25.38
N SER A 16 -6.19 -50.86 -24.54
CA SER A 16 -5.96 -50.67 -23.10
C SER A 16 -4.46 -50.50 -22.86
N PHE A 17 -4.07 -49.40 -22.22
CA PHE A 17 -2.78 -49.28 -21.55
C PHE A 17 -2.96 -48.74 -20.13
N ARG A 18 -2.46 -49.51 -19.16
CA ARG A 18 -2.10 -49.02 -17.81
C ARG A 18 -0.58 -48.81 -17.79
N LEU A 19 -0.08 -48.16 -16.72
CA LEU A 19 1.26 -47.56 -16.54
C LEU A 19 1.30 -46.10 -17.00
N SER A 20 1.91 -45.16 -16.26
CA SER A 20 2.40 -45.21 -14.86
C SER A 20 2.34 -43.80 -14.24
N GLN A 21 2.46 -43.70 -12.92
CA GLN A 21 2.81 -42.44 -12.28
C GLN A 21 4.26 -42.05 -12.65
N SER A 22 4.51 -40.75 -12.91
CA SER A 22 5.45 -39.90 -12.12
C SER A 22 6.06 -38.74 -12.93
N THR A 23 6.39 -37.66 -12.22
CA THR A 23 7.27 -36.51 -12.61
C THR A 23 6.82 -35.56 -13.74
N GLY A 24 7.22 -34.28 -13.63
CA GLY A 24 7.66 -33.54 -14.82
C GLY A 24 6.87 -32.33 -15.34
N ARG A 25 5.90 -31.73 -14.62
CA ARG A 25 5.42 -30.39 -15.02
C ARG A 25 6.38 -29.30 -14.52
N LEU A 26 7.03 -28.62 -15.47
CA LEU A 26 7.88 -27.46 -15.22
C LEU A 26 7.03 -26.24 -14.81
N ASN A 27 7.53 -25.43 -13.87
CA ASN A 27 6.80 -24.29 -13.31
C ASN A 27 6.81 -23.07 -14.25
N GLU A 28 5.75 -22.89 -15.04
CA GLU A 28 5.58 -21.68 -15.86
C GLU A 28 5.32 -20.40 -15.04
N VAL A 29 5.00 -20.53 -13.75
CA VAL A 29 4.53 -19.43 -12.87
C VAL A 29 5.55 -18.29 -12.78
N CYS A 30 6.75 -18.57 -12.28
CA CYS A 30 7.79 -17.55 -12.10
C CYS A 30 8.43 -17.08 -13.42
N LEU A 31 8.46 -17.95 -14.45
CA LEU A 31 8.99 -17.56 -15.75
C LEU A 31 8.23 -16.38 -16.38
N HIS A 32 6.95 -16.16 -16.06
CA HIS A 32 6.19 -15.06 -16.67
C HIS A 32 6.31 -13.73 -15.92
N TRP A 33 6.60 -13.73 -14.62
CA TRP A 33 7.07 -12.54 -13.89
C TRP A 33 8.39 -12.04 -14.51
N PHE A 34 9.32 -12.95 -14.83
CA PHE A 34 10.65 -12.59 -15.34
C PHE A 34 10.81 -12.56 -16.88
N LYS A 35 9.90 -13.14 -17.69
CA LYS A 35 9.93 -13.02 -19.16
C LYS A 35 9.71 -11.58 -19.64
N ALA A 36 9.15 -10.69 -18.81
CA ALA A 36 9.08 -9.26 -19.09
C ALA A 36 10.45 -8.55 -18.98
N VAL A 37 11.51 -9.22 -18.52
CA VAL A 37 12.86 -8.64 -18.25
C VAL A 37 13.83 -8.88 -19.43
N GLN A 38 13.34 -8.76 -20.68
CA GLN A 38 14.22 -8.67 -21.86
C GLN A 38 14.78 -7.25 -22.01
N VAL A 39 15.76 -6.92 -21.15
CA VAL A 39 16.53 -5.66 -21.24
C VAL A 39 17.80 -5.87 -22.09
N PRO A 40 18.12 -5.00 -23.06
CA PRO A 40 19.34 -5.11 -23.87
C PRO A 40 20.64 -4.99 -23.06
N SER A 41 21.72 -5.63 -23.54
CA SER A 41 23.02 -5.65 -22.86
C SER A 41 23.65 -4.25 -22.73
N ILE A 42 23.86 -3.79 -21.49
CA ILE A 42 24.69 -2.63 -21.17
C ILE A 42 26.04 -3.14 -20.64
N ARG A 43 27.11 -2.95 -21.42
CA ARG A 43 28.49 -3.15 -20.97
C ARG A 43 28.94 -1.97 -20.12
N THR A 44 28.92 -2.10 -18.79
CA THR A 44 29.67 -1.21 -17.91
C THR A 44 31.17 -1.48 -18.07
N ARG A 45 31.92 -0.47 -18.51
CA ARG A 45 33.38 -0.41 -18.34
C ARG A 45 33.67 0.41 -17.10
N HIS A 46 34.52 -0.10 -16.22
CA HIS A 46 35.08 0.72 -15.14
C HIS A 46 36.04 1.76 -15.72
N SER A 47 35.94 2.98 -15.19
CA SER A 47 36.95 4.04 -15.27
C SER A 47 36.97 4.70 -13.90
N GLY A 48 38.09 4.59 -13.19
CA GLY A 48 38.23 5.14 -11.85
C GLY A 48 38.39 6.66 -11.87
N CYS A 49 37.82 7.34 -10.88
CA CYS A 49 38.12 8.75 -10.64
C CYS A 49 39.36 8.84 -9.74
N GLY A 50 40.42 9.49 -10.22
CA GLY A 50 41.61 9.79 -9.43
C GLY A 50 41.37 11.03 -8.55
N SER A 51 42.03 11.08 -7.40
CA SER A 51 42.06 12.28 -6.55
C SER A 51 43.26 13.15 -6.90
N GLU A 52 43.03 14.44 -7.12
CA GLU A 52 44.08 15.45 -7.14
C GLU A 52 43.74 16.58 -6.16
N LEU A 53 44.76 17.04 -5.45
CA LEU A 53 44.75 18.16 -4.50
C LEU A 53 45.45 19.35 -5.16
N MET A 54 44.87 20.56 -5.03
CA MET A 54 45.52 21.89 -5.11
C MET A 54 44.41 22.97 -5.29
N ASP A 55 44.55 24.22 -4.86
CA ASP A 55 45.31 24.76 -3.73
C ASP A 55 44.69 26.11 -3.31
N LYS A 56 45.08 26.70 -2.18
CA LYS A 56 44.61 28.04 -1.75
C LYS A 56 45.46 29.18 -2.33
N PRO A 57 44.82 30.32 -2.63
CA PRO A 57 45.37 31.63 -2.26
C PRO A 57 44.41 32.41 -1.33
N SER A 58 44.89 33.53 -0.78
CA SER A 58 44.22 34.26 0.32
C SER A 58 44.54 35.77 0.32
N LEU A 59 43.57 36.59 0.78
CA LEU A 59 43.68 38.05 1.04
C LEU A 59 43.85 38.89 -0.24
N SER A 60 43.46 40.16 -0.33
CA SER A 60 42.71 41.11 0.56
C SER A 60 41.84 42.01 -0.36
N GLU A 61 40.87 42.82 0.10
CA GLU A 61 41.01 44.12 0.80
C GLU A 61 39.65 44.62 1.36
N SER A 62 39.68 45.77 2.06
CA SER A 62 38.58 46.33 2.84
C SER A 62 37.85 47.51 2.18
N ALA A 63 36.55 47.62 2.39
CA ALA A 63 35.80 48.89 2.34
C ALA A 63 34.63 48.89 3.36
N THR A 64 34.24 50.07 3.85
CA THR A 64 33.23 50.28 4.91
C THR A 64 32.09 51.20 4.45
N LEU A 65 31.11 51.45 5.33
CA LEU A 65 29.95 52.37 5.19
C LEU A 65 28.73 51.74 4.47
N GLU A 66 27.47 52.06 4.81
CA GLU A 66 26.93 52.91 5.90
C GLU A 66 25.59 52.36 6.42
N GLU A 67 25.24 52.65 7.68
CA GLU A 67 23.92 52.33 8.26
C GLU A 67 22.95 53.50 8.06
N LYS A 68 21.65 53.25 7.78
CA LYS A 68 20.60 54.26 7.89
C LYS A 68 19.25 53.68 8.33
N LYS A 69 18.87 54.01 9.57
CA LYS A 69 17.52 53.80 10.12
C LYS A 69 16.60 54.95 9.71
N GLY A 70 15.29 54.66 9.62
CA GLY A 70 14.24 55.68 9.55
C GLY A 70 13.13 55.33 10.55
N LEU A 71 12.92 56.19 11.54
CA LEU A 71 11.81 56.12 12.49
C LEU A 71 10.74 57.15 12.09
N VAL A 72 9.47 56.76 12.19
CA VAL A 72 8.36 57.68 12.43
C VAL A 72 7.39 56.99 13.39
N GLU A 73 7.28 57.54 14.60
CA GLU A 73 6.09 57.38 15.44
C GLU A 73 5.17 58.56 15.16
N ASP A 74 3.85 58.36 15.25
CA ASP A 74 3.02 59.19 16.13
C ASP A 74 1.75 58.41 16.52
N GLY A 75 1.07 58.83 17.57
CA GLY A 75 -0.14 58.17 18.07
C GLY A 75 -1.13 59.13 18.70
N THR A 76 -2.37 58.68 18.90
CA THR A 76 -3.34 59.46 19.67
C THR A 76 -4.29 58.53 20.44
N VAL A 77 -4.48 58.83 21.72
CA VAL A 77 -5.39 58.16 22.66
C VAL A 77 -6.38 59.22 23.16
N LEU A 78 -7.65 58.87 23.38
CA LEU A 78 -8.52 59.53 24.36
C LEU A 78 -9.72 58.64 24.78
N ARG A 79 -10.46 59.03 25.82
CA ARG A 79 -11.40 58.19 26.60
C ARG A 79 -12.85 58.72 26.64
N GLY A 80 -13.80 57.79 26.84
CA GLY A 80 -14.96 57.93 27.74
C GLY A 80 -16.25 58.57 27.19
N ALA A 81 -17.41 58.44 27.84
CA ALA A 81 -17.85 57.57 28.96
C ALA A 81 -19.40 57.61 29.12
N GLU A 82 -20.01 56.60 29.80
CA GLU A 82 -21.38 56.59 30.42
C GLU A 82 -22.62 56.78 29.49
N GLY A 83 -23.86 56.36 29.78
CA GLY A 83 -24.46 55.54 30.86
C GLY A 83 -26.00 55.43 30.74
N GLY A 84 -26.66 54.44 31.40
CA GLY A 84 -28.14 54.20 31.40
C GLY A 84 -28.66 53.27 30.28
N GLU A 85 -29.80 52.55 30.38
CA GLU A 85 -30.84 52.37 31.42
C GLU A 85 -31.51 50.96 31.26
N ALA A 86 -32.39 50.52 32.20
CA ALA A 86 -33.14 49.24 32.18
C ALA A 86 -34.60 49.44 31.67
N ASP A 87 -35.52 48.48 31.48
CA ASP A 87 -35.67 47.11 32.01
C ASP A 87 -36.35 46.15 30.96
N PRO A 88 -37.28 45.17 31.20
CA PRO A 88 -37.03 43.81 30.68
C PRO A 88 -38.15 43.17 29.82
N GLU A 89 -37.77 42.23 28.95
CA GLU A 89 -38.55 40.99 28.74
C GLU A 89 -37.68 39.85 28.18
N THR A 90 -37.89 38.61 28.64
CA THR A 90 -37.13 37.41 28.21
C THR A 90 -38.10 36.32 27.76
N PRO A 91 -37.73 35.50 26.76
CA PRO A 91 -37.03 34.27 27.14
C PRO A 91 -35.90 33.82 26.18
N ARG A 92 -34.75 33.54 26.79
CA ARG A 92 -33.82 32.41 26.48
C ARG A 92 -33.73 31.94 25.02
N LYS A 93 -32.66 32.37 24.32
CA LYS A 93 -31.93 31.47 23.41
C LYS A 93 -30.63 31.04 24.09
N SER A 94 -30.31 29.75 24.01
CA SER A 94 -29.12 29.17 24.63
C SER A 94 -27.84 29.68 23.97
N SER A 95 -26.78 29.81 24.78
CA SER A 95 -25.45 30.17 24.30
C SER A 95 -24.90 29.06 23.40
N SER A 96 -24.81 29.32 22.11
CA SER A 96 -23.92 28.55 21.22
C SER A 96 -22.48 28.86 21.61
N THR A 97 -21.92 28.02 22.49
CA THR A 97 -20.49 28.01 22.80
C THR A 97 -19.73 27.70 21.52
N ARG A 98 -19.30 28.77 20.83
CA ARG A 98 -18.57 28.74 19.56
C ARG A 98 -17.15 28.23 19.81
N SER A 99 -17.05 26.96 20.16
CA SER A 99 -15.79 26.24 20.35
C SER A 99 -14.98 26.39 19.08
N SER A 100 -13.89 27.16 19.15
CA SER A 100 -12.94 27.25 18.07
C SER A 100 -12.27 25.89 17.94
N ARG A 101 -12.78 25.05 17.03
CA ARG A 101 -12.09 23.84 16.56
C ARG A 101 -10.71 24.28 16.05
N LYS A 102 -9.70 24.17 16.91
CA LYS A 102 -8.30 24.30 16.52
C LYS A 102 -8.03 23.11 15.60
N SER A 103 -7.96 23.34 14.30
CA SER A 103 -7.50 22.31 13.38
C SER A 103 -6.12 21.84 13.84
N PHE A 104 -6.00 20.55 14.17
CA PHE A 104 -4.80 20.00 14.79
C PHE A 104 -3.72 19.76 13.73
N ARG A 105 -3.29 20.84 13.06
CA ARG A 105 -2.10 20.86 12.23
C ARG A 105 -0.87 20.74 13.11
N LEU A 106 -0.54 19.50 13.44
CA LEU A 106 0.79 19.11 13.89
C LEU A 106 1.77 19.55 12.79
N ASP A 107 2.76 20.39 13.11
CA ASP A 107 3.60 21.02 12.08
C ASP A 107 4.75 20.10 11.62
N TYR A 108 4.36 18.96 11.05
CA TYR A 108 5.26 17.95 10.47
C TYR A 108 6.00 18.45 9.22
N ARG A 109 5.84 19.72 8.83
CA ARG A 109 6.40 20.32 7.61
C ARG A 109 7.79 20.94 7.83
N LEU A 110 8.31 20.90 9.06
CA LEU A 110 9.54 21.59 9.47
C LEU A 110 10.85 20.74 9.46
N GLU A 111 10.83 19.48 9.01
CA GLU A 111 12.07 18.71 8.75
C GLU A 111 12.40 18.68 7.25
N GLU A 112 13.57 19.20 6.87
CA GLU A 112 14.09 19.11 5.50
C GLU A 112 14.76 17.76 5.18
N ASP A 113 15.15 17.01 6.22
CA ASP A 113 15.94 15.76 6.22
C ASP A 113 15.09 14.48 6.06
N VAL A 114 14.11 14.51 5.16
CA VAL A 114 13.35 13.31 4.75
C VAL A 114 13.91 12.72 3.46
N THR A 115 13.89 11.39 3.31
CA THR A 115 14.37 10.72 2.10
C THR A 115 13.46 11.04 0.91
N LYS A 116 13.96 11.82 -0.04
CA LYS A 116 13.22 12.25 -1.24
C LYS A 116 13.31 11.19 -2.35
N SER A 117 12.29 11.13 -3.19
CA SER A 117 12.30 10.29 -4.39
C SER A 117 13.40 10.77 -5.35
N CYS A 118 13.92 9.85 -6.18
CA CYS A 118 14.98 10.19 -7.13
C CYS A 118 14.86 9.37 -8.42
N ARG A 119 15.35 9.96 -9.53
CA ARG A 119 15.35 9.32 -10.85
C ARG A 119 16.76 9.22 -11.42
N ASP A 120 16.99 8.19 -12.23
CA ASP A 120 18.20 7.99 -13.00
C ASP A 120 18.26 8.91 -14.23
N LYS A 121 19.39 8.86 -14.95
CA LYS A 121 19.63 9.58 -16.21
C LYS A 121 18.71 9.20 -17.38
N HIS A 122 17.87 8.17 -17.22
CA HIS A 122 16.86 7.72 -18.19
C HIS A 122 15.43 8.06 -17.73
N GLY A 123 15.30 8.87 -16.65
CA GLY A 123 14.02 9.29 -16.08
C GLY A 123 13.28 8.18 -15.34
N ARG A 124 13.96 7.09 -14.95
CA ARG A 124 13.39 5.99 -14.17
C ARG A 124 13.59 6.21 -12.70
N TRP A 125 12.56 5.94 -11.90
CA TRP A 125 12.65 6.01 -10.45
C TRP A 125 13.65 4.99 -9.89
N THR A 126 14.34 5.37 -8.82
CA THR A 126 15.38 4.56 -8.18
C THR A 126 15.25 4.59 -6.67
N ASN A 127 15.52 3.45 -6.02
CA ASN A 127 15.61 3.37 -4.56
C ASN A 127 16.90 4.04 -4.06
N PRO A 128 16.84 4.98 -3.10
CA PRO A 128 18.01 5.64 -2.54
C PRO A 128 18.76 4.80 -1.48
N TRP A 129 18.12 3.81 -0.86
CA TRP A 129 18.68 3.08 0.29
C TRP A 129 19.70 1.99 -0.10
N PRO A 130 20.80 1.78 0.67
CA PRO A 130 21.81 0.74 0.40
C PRO A 130 21.33 -0.70 0.66
N THR A 131 20.14 -0.85 1.27
CA THR A 131 19.39 -2.08 1.41
C THR A 131 18.77 -2.55 0.09
N TRP A 132 18.54 -1.65 -0.88
CA TRP A 132 18.04 -2.03 -2.21
C TRP A 132 19.08 -2.85 -2.98
N ARG A 133 18.68 -4.08 -3.33
CA ARG A 133 19.49 -4.99 -4.16
C ARG A 133 18.59 -5.70 -5.15
N PHE A 134 18.61 -5.24 -6.40
CA PHE A 134 17.95 -5.98 -7.47
C PHE A 134 18.69 -7.31 -7.73
N PRO A 135 17.99 -8.44 -7.92
CA PRO A 135 18.64 -9.73 -8.12
C PRO A 135 19.57 -9.78 -9.33
N SER A 136 20.72 -10.43 -9.18
CA SER A 136 21.64 -10.63 -10.31
C SER A 136 21.03 -11.59 -11.34
N TYR A 137 21.44 -11.49 -12.62
CA TYR A 137 21.02 -12.45 -13.65
C TYR A 137 21.32 -13.91 -13.28
N ALA A 138 22.39 -14.17 -12.50
CA ALA A 138 22.70 -15.50 -11.99
C ALA A 138 21.72 -15.94 -10.88
N THR A 139 21.34 -15.03 -9.99
CA THR A 139 20.29 -15.23 -8.97
C THR A 139 18.95 -15.55 -9.64
N LEU A 140 18.55 -14.77 -10.64
CA LEU A 140 17.31 -14.98 -11.40
C LEU A 140 17.32 -16.32 -12.15
N LEU A 141 18.44 -16.69 -12.77
CA LEU A 141 18.57 -17.97 -13.46
C LEU A 141 18.53 -19.17 -12.49
N ARG A 142 19.13 -19.03 -11.30
CA ARG A 142 19.02 -20.02 -10.21
C ARG A 142 17.58 -20.16 -9.74
N PHE A 143 16.91 -19.05 -9.46
CA PHE A 143 15.51 -19.04 -9.02
C PHE A 143 14.57 -19.72 -10.03
N LEU A 144 14.73 -19.43 -11.32
CA LEU A 144 13.88 -19.96 -12.38
C LEU A 144 14.12 -21.44 -12.73
N LEU A 145 15.29 -22.01 -12.43
CA LEU A 145 15.68 -23.35 -12.89
C LEU A 145 16.06 -24.35 -11.79
N LEU A 146 16.51 -23.88 -10.63
CA LEU A 146 17.12 -24.72 -9.58
C LEU A 146 16.40 -24.63 -8.24
N ASP A 147 15.85 -23.46 -7.91
CA ASP A 147 15.13 -23.27 -6.65
C ASP A 147 13.77 -23.97 -6.70
N LYS A 148 13.44 -24.64 -5.61
CA LYS A 148 12.21 -25.42 -5.49
C LYS A 148 11.10 -24.52 -4.94
N ASN A 149 9.96 -24.55 -5.61
CA ASN A 149 8.75 -23.95 -5.07
C ASN A 149 8.27 -24.77 -3.87
N HIS A 150 8.36 -24.22 -2.66
CA HIS A 150 7.95 -24.85 -1.40
C HIS A 150 6.57 -24.36 -0.89
N SER A 151 5.82 -23.60 -1.70
CA SER A 151 4.52 -23.03 -1.30
C SER A 151 3.47 -24.08 -0.91
N ASN A 152 3.52 -25.26 -1.51
CA ASN A 152 2.68 -26.44 -1.22
C ASN A 152 1.19 -26.15 -1.04
N VAL A 153 0.65 -25.15 -1.76
CA VAL A 153 -0.77 -24.76 -1.71
C VAL A 153 -1.66 -25.98 -2.05
N PRO A 154 -2.57 -26.40 -1.15
CA PRO A 154 -3.45 -27.54 -1.41
C PRO A 154 -4.35 -27.31 -2.62
N THR A 155 -4.55 -28.37 -3.42
CA THR A 155 -5.50 -28.34 -4.55
C THR A 155 -6.93 -28.67 -4.14
N SER A 156 -7.13 -29.23 -2.95
CA SER A 156 -8.45 -29.51 -2.35
C SER A 156 -9.04 -28.22 -1.77
N LYS A 157 -10.32 -27.96 -2.10
CA LYS A 157 -11.05 -26.81 -1.53
C LYS A 157 -11.20 -26.98 -0.01
N GLU A 158 -11.40 -28.21 0.44
CA GLU A 158 -11.69 -28.60 1.81
C GLU A 158 -10.50 -28.28 2.75
N ALA A 159 -9.27 -28.51 2.29
CA ALA A 159 -8.07 -28.16 3.05
C ALA A 159 -7.84 -26.64 3.08
N LEU A 160 -8.03 -25.96 1.93
CA LEU A 160 -7.92 -24.50 1.89
C LEU A 160 -9.00 -23.81 2.72
N ASP A 161 -10.22 -24.33 2.76
CA ASP A 161 -11.32 -23.78 3.56
C ASP A 161 -11.14 -24.06 5.06
N SER A 162 -10.43 -25.12 5.44
CA SER A 162 -10.11 -25.44 6.84
C SER A 162 -9.00 -24.57 7.42
N GLU A 163 -7.95 -24.29 6.64
CA GLU A 163 -6.78 -23.51 7.09
C GLU A 163 -6.93 -22.01 6.82
N LEU A 164 -7.61 -21.66 5.72
CA LEU A 164 -7.84 -20.28 5.26
C LEU A 164 -9.31 -20.12 4.83
N PRO A 165 -10.26 -20.14 5.79
CA PRO A 165 -11.66 -19.88 5.49
C PRO A 165 -11.83 -18.50 4.85
N VAL A 166 -12.67 -18.44 3.81
CA VAL A 166 -13.18 -17.19 3.24
C VAL A 166 -14.57 -17.00 3.82
N ILE A 167 -14.73 -15.99 4.68
CA ILE A 167 -15.99 -15.65 5.33
C ILE A 167 -16.62 -14.43 4.68
N GLU A 168 -17.94 -14.32 4.78
CA GLU A 168 -18.70 -13.19 4.22
C GLU A 168 -18.53 -11.95 5.11
N PRO A 169 -18.13 -10.77 4.59
CA PRO A 169 -17.88 -9.58 5.42
C PRO A 169 -19.13 -9.06 6.13
N TYR A 170 -18.96 -8.41 7.28
CA TYR A 170 -20.09 -7.94 8.11
C TYR A 170 -21.05 -7.01 7.36
N PHE A 171 -20.54 -6.17 6.45
CA PHE A 171 -21.34 -5.22 5.66
C PHE A 171 -22.20 -5.92 4.59
N VAL A 172 -21.91 -7.18 4.26
CA VAL A 172 -22.76 -8.01 3.39
C VAL A 172 -23.83 -8.73 4.24
N GLN A 173 -23.44 -9.23 5.42
CA GLN A 173 -24.36 -9.87 6.37
C GLN A 173 -25.36 -8.89 7.01
N SER A 174 -24.99 -7.61 7.13
CA SER A 174 -25.78 -6.56 7.77
C SER A 174 -25.45 -5.18 7.18
N PRO A 175 -25.98 -4.85 5.98
CA PRO A 175 -25.71 -3.58 5.29
C PRO A 175 -26.04 -2.35 6.12
N ASP A 176 -27.11 -2.42 6.93
CA ASP A 176 -27.57 -1.34 7.81
C ASP A 176 -26.54 -0.96 8.91
N LEU A 177 -25.50 -1.78 9.13
CA LEU A 177 -24.40 -1.50 10.06
C LEU A 177 -23.16 -0.89 9.37
N SER A 178 -23.22 -0.62 8.06
CA SER A 178 -22.15 -0.01 7.28
C SER A 178 -22.19 1.53 7.23
N GLU A 179 -23.22 2.15 7.82
CA GLU A 179 -23.16 3.56 8.24
C GLU A 179 -22.34 3.64 9.54
N SER A 180 -21.01 3.67 9.38
CA SER A 180 -20.05 3.49 10.47
C SER A 180 -20.20 4.53 11.60
N GLY A 181 -20.47 4.03 12.81
CA GLY A 181 -20.30 4.81 14.04
C GLY A 181 -18.83 5.14 14.33
N PRO A 182 -18.55 6.06 15.26
CA PRO A 182 -17.19 6.56 15.51
C PRO A 182 -16.22 5.47 15.96
N GLY A 183 -15.08 5.40 15.27
CA GLY A 183 -14.01 4.44 15.52
C GLY A 183 -13.18 4.15 14.26
N LEU A 184 -12.19 3.28 14.41
CA LEU A 184 -11.37 2.75 13.33
C LEU A 184 -11.67 1.25 13.15
N ARG A 185 -12.06 0.82 11.94
CA ARG A 185 -12.28 -0.60 11.62
C ARG A 185 -11.44 -1.00 10.41
N VAL A 186 -10.98 -2.25 10.38
CA VAL A 186 -10.35 -2.85 9.21
C VAL A 186 -11.02 -4.17 8.82
N THR A 187 -11.16 -4.42 7.52
CA THR A 187 -11.63 -5.68 6.95
C THR A 187 -10.62 -6.15 5.90
N TRP A 188 -10.12 -7.39 6.00
CA TRP A 188 -9.16 -7.92 5.02
C TRP A 188 -9.87 -8.64 3.88
N LEU A 189 -9.78 -8.09 2.66
CA LEU A 189 -10.40 -8.65 1.46
C LEU A 189 -9.45 -9.61 0.69
N GLY A 190 -8.29 -9.90 1.27
CA GLY A 190 -7.25 -10.74 0.71
C GLY A 190 -6.13 -9.97 0.04
N HIS A 191 -4.97 -10.59 -0.07
CA HIS A 191 -3.72 -10.01 -0.58
C HIS A 191 -3.37 -8.70 0.12
N ALA A 192 -3.04 -7.64 -0.62
CA ALA A 192 -2.86 -6.29 -0.10
C ALA A 192 -4.17 -5.52 0.11
N THR A 193 -5.32 -6.04 -0.35
CA THR A 193 -6.61 -5.34 -0.25
C THR A 193 -7.18 -5.40 1.17
N VAL A 194 -7.08 -4.28 1.90
CA VAL A 194 -7.90 -3.98 3.08
C VAL A 194 -8.89 -2.85 2.81
N LEU A 195 -10.11 -2.99 3.32
CA LEU A 195 -11.05 -1.89 3.54
C LEU A 195 -10.84 -1.35 4.95
N VAL A 196 -10.69 -0.04 5.09
CA VAL A 196 -10.52 0.67 6.36
C VAL A 196 -11.62 1.72 6.50
N GLU A 197 -12.36 1.65 7.59
CA GLU A 197 -13.34 2.65 8.01
C GLU A 197 -12.64 3.56 9.03
N MET A 198 -12.46 4.84 8.74
CA MET A 198 -11.73 5.77 9.62
C MET A 198 -12.29 7.19 9.51
N ASP A 199 -12.63 7.79 10.65
CA ASP A 199 -13.05 9.20 10.79
C ASP A 199 -14.19 9.62 9.82
N GLY A 200 -15.03 8.66 9.44
CA GLY A 200 -16.17 8.86 8.52
C GLY A 200 -15.84 8.66 7.04
N LEU A 201 -14.64 8.20 6.68
CA LEU A 201 -14.27 7.78 5.33
C LEU A 201 -14.09 6.25 5.24
N ASN A 202 -14.52 5.70 4.10
CA ASN A 202 -14.25 4.32 3.71
C ASN A 202 -13.13 4.28 2.67
N ILE A 203 -11.97 3.75 3.09
CA ILE A 203 -10.71 3.75 2.35
C ILE A 203 -10.40 2.33 1.90
N LEU A 204 -10.17 2.13 0.61
CA LEU A 204 -9.81 0.84 0.02
C LEU A 204 -8.37 0.86 -0.48
N THR A 205 -7.57 -0.11 -0.06
CA THR A 205 -6.16 -0.25 -0.47
C THR A 205 -6.03 -1.25 -1.62
N ASP A 206 -5.12 -1.01 -2.57
CA ASP A 206 -4.67 -1.95 -3.62
C ASP A 206 -5.72 -3.00 -4.05
N PRO A 207 -6.84 -2.58 -4.67
CA PRO A 207 -8.00 -3.45 -4.88
C PRO A 207 -7.77 -4.48 -5.97
N ILE A 208 -7.77 -5.77 -5.58
CA ILE A 208 -7.85 -6.90 -6.52
C ILE A 208 -9.02 -7.84 -6.17
N PHE A 209 -10.07 -7.76 -6.98
CA PHE A 209 -11.23 -8.67 -7.00
C PHE A 209 -11.10 -9.72 -8.12
N SER A 210 -10.27 -9.48 -9.14
CA SER A 210 -10.00 -10.44 -10.21
C SER A 210 -9.43 -11.78 -9.69
N GLN A 211 -9.61 -12.82 -10.52
CA GLN A 211 -9.11 -14.17 -10.25
C GLN A 211 -7.60 -14.31 -10.50
N ARG A 212 -7.04 -13.52 -11.41
CA ARG A 212 -5.59 -13.46 -11.69
C ARG A 212 -5.02 -12.06 -11.57
N ALA A 213 -3.84 -11.99 -10.97
CA ALA A 213 -2.94 -10.85 -11.01
C ALA A 213 -2.13 -10.93 -12.31
N SER A 214 -2.71 -10.44 -13.41
CA SER A 214 -2.16 -10.64 -14.75
C SER A 214 -2.78 -9.67 -15.76
N PRO A 215 -2.06 -9.27 -16.84
CA PRO A 215 -2.67 -8.62 -17.99
C PRO A 215 -3.70 -9.50 -18.73
N PHE A 216 -3.75 -10.81 -18.43
CA PHE A 216 -4.63 -11.78 -19.09
C PHE A 216 -5.26 -12.75 -18.08
N GLN A 217 -6.58 -12.79 -17.96
CA GLN A 217 -7.25 -13.70 -17.00
C GLN A 217 -7.10 -15.21 -17.34
N PHE A 218 -6.49 -15.57 -18.48
CA PHE A 218 -6.16 -16.95 -18.83
C PHE A 218 -4.74 -17.42 -18.44
N MET A 219 -3.80 -16.52 -18.11
CA MET A 219 -2.41 -16.85 -17.74
C MET A 219 -1.90 -16.01 -16.55
N GLY A 220 -0.73 -16.34 -15.99
CA GLY A 220 -0.17 -15.65 -14.82
C GLY A 220 -0.76 -16.12 -13.47
N PRO A 221 -0.30 -15.56 -12.33
CA PRO A 221 -0.73 -15.97 -10.99
C PRO A 221 -2.25 -15.96 -10.82
N LYS A 222 -2.82 -17.07 -10.32
CA LYS A 222 -4.22 -17.16 -9.90
C LYS A 222 -4.29 -17.20 -8.37
N ARG A 223 -5.23 -16.48 -7.76
CA ARG A 223 -5.50 -16.60 -6.32
C ARG A 223 -6.05 -17.98 -5.97
N PHE A 224 -5.62 -18.52 -4.83
CA PHE A 224 -6.14 -19.77 -4.26
C PHE A 224 -7.23 -19.53 -3.20
N ARG A 225 -7.35 -18.29 -2.69
CA ARG A 225 -8.50 -17.78 -1.96
C ARG A 225 -9.17 -16.67 -2.77
N GLY A 226 -10.47 -16.78 -3.01
CA GLY A 226 -11.25 -15.75 -3.71
C GLY A 226 -11.35 -14.45 -2.91
N PRO A 227 -11.84 -13.35 -3.51
CA PRO A 227 -12.28 -12.22 -2.70
C PRO A 227 -13.52 -12.66 -1.87
N PRO A 228 -13.70 -12.13 -0.64
CA PRO A 228 -14.82 -12.51 0.23
C PRO A 228 -16.14 -11.82 -0.14
N CYS A 229 -16.11 -10.80 -0.99
CA CYS A 229 -17.27 -10.12 -1.56
C CYS A 229 -16.97 -9.66 -3.00
N THR A 230 -18.00 -9.24 -3.73
CA THR A 230 -17.85 -8.56 -5.03
C THR A 230 -17.73 -7.04 -4.86
N VAL A 231 -17.44 -6.31 -5.96
CA VAL A 231 -17.35 -4.84 -5.94
C VAL A 231 -18.70 -4.18 -5.68
N GLU A 232 -19.80 -4.82 -6.08
CA GLU A 232 -21.18 -4.37 -5.86
C GLU A 232 -21.62 -4.54 -4.39
N GLN A 233 -20.99 -5.47 -3.67
CA GLN A 233 -21.29 -5.77 -2.26
C GLN A 233 -20.53 -4.89 -1.25
N LEU A 234 -19.54 -4.10 -1.69
CA LEU A 234 -18.85 -3.15 -0.81
C LEU A 234 -19.81 -2.08 -0.26
N PRO A 235 -19.52 -1.43 0.89
CA PRO A 235 -20.15 -0.16 1.23
C PRO A 235 -19.76 0.94 0.22
N ARG A 236 -20.23 2.17 0.43
CA ARG A 236 -19.68 3.35 -0.27
C ARG A 236 -18.17 3.42 -0.02
N ILE A 237 -17.37 3.69 -1.05
CA ILE A 237 -15.91 3.88 -0.95
C ILE A 237 -15.60 5.32 -1.35
N ASP A 238 -14.96 6.07 -0.45
CA ASP A 238 -14.60 7.48 -0.67
C ASP A 238 -13.23 7.63 -1.33
N ALA A 239 -12.30 6.75 -0.95
CA ALA A 239 -10.92 6.79 -1.38
C ALA A 239 -10.41 5.39 -1.76
N VAL A 240 -9.70 5.29 -2.88
CA VAL A 240 -8.77 4.18 -3.14
C VAL A 240 -7.34 4.71 -3.06
N VAL A 241 -6.47 4.02 -2.32
CA VAL A 241 -5.02 4.24 -2.35
C VAL A 241 -4.34 3.10 -3.11
N ILE A 242 -3.47 3.44 -4.06
CA ILE A 242 -2.66 2.48 -4.83
C ILE A 242 -1.20 2.62 -4.37
N SER A 243 -0.54 1.54 -3.94
CA SER A 243 0.87 1.60 -3.52
C SER A 243 1.83 1.66 -4.71
N HIS A 244 1.59 0.86 -5.76
CA HIS A 244 2.49 0.73 -6.91
C HIS A 244 1.81 0.02 -8.09
N SER A 245 2.55 -0.21 -9.19
CA SER A 245 1.94 -0.60 -10.47
C SER A 245 1.78 -2.10 -10.75
N HIS A 246 2.13 -3.03 -9.85
CA HIS A 246 2.05 -4.47 -10.17
C HIS A 246 0.61 -4.97 -10.31
N TYR A 247 0.42 -6.13 -10.95
CA TYR A 247 -0.90 -6.61 -11.39
C TYR A 247 -1.80 -7.13 -10.27
N ASP A 248 -1.22 -7.41 -9.11
CA ASP A 248 -1.82 -7.86 -7.86
C ASP A 248 -2.21 -6.69 -6.93
N HIS A 249 -1.78 -5.47 -7.25
CA HIS A 249 -2.06 -4.26 -6.47
C HIS A 249 -2.89 -3.25 -7.29
N LEU A 250 -2.63 -3.16 -8.59
CA LEU A 250 -3.40 -2.36 -9.55
C LEU A 250 -4.05 -3.28 -10.60
N ASP A 251 -5.17 -3.91 -10.24
CA ASP A 251 -5.96 -4.75 -11.14
C ASP A 251 -6.90 -3.93 -12.03
N VAL A 252 -6.85 -4.16 -13.35
CA VAL A 252 -7.69 -3.47 -14.34
C VAL A 252 -9.17 -3.83 -14.23
N GLY A 253 -9.51 -5.07 -13.82
CA GLY A 253 -10.91 -5.46 -13.61
C GLY A 253 -11.53 -4.70 -12.44
N SER A 254 -10.80 -4.64 -11.33
CA SER A 254 -11.21 -3.93 -10.11
C SER A 254 -11.32 -2.42 -10.33
N VAL A 255 -10.37 -1.80 -11.04
CA VAL A 255 -10.44 -0.38 -11.42
C VAL A 255 -11.69 -0.09 -12.25
N ALA A 256 -11.98 -0.93 -13.26
CA ALA A 256 -13.16 -0.76 -14.10
C ALA A 256 -14.47 -0.85 -13.28
N SER A 257 -14.67 -1.90 -12.47
CA SER A 257 -15.90 -2.07 -11.69
C SER A 257 -16.06 -1.04 -10.57
N LEU A 258 -14.97 -0.58 -9.93
CA LEU A 258 -15.03 0.48 -8.93
C LEU A 258 -15.41 1.83 -9.57
N ASN A 259 -14.85 2.15 -10.73
CA ASN A 259 -15.17 3.36 -11.46
C ASN A 259 -16.59 3.32 -12.07
N GLU A 260 -17.05 2.16 -12.55
CA GLU A 260 -18.44 1.95 -13.01
C GLU A 260 -19.46 2.13 -11.87
N ARG A 261 -19.12 1.69 -10.64
CA ARG A 261 -20.02 1.78 -9.48
C ARG A 261 -20.06 3.16 -8.83
N PHE A 262 -18.90 3.82 -8.68
CA PHE A 262 -18.77 5.05 -7.86
C PHE A 262 -18.44 6.31 -8.67
N GLY A 263 -17.96 6.18 -9.91
CA GLY A 263 -17.64 7.30 -10.78
C GLY A 263 -16.73 8.36 -10.12
N GLY A 264 -17.04 9.63 -10.37
CA GLY A 264 -16.28 10.77 -9.84
C GLY A 264 -16.42 11.00 -8.33
N GLU A 265 -17.32 10.32 -7.60
CA GLU A 265 -17.36 10.42 -6.13
C GLU A 265 -16.15 9.73 -5.48
N LEU A 266 -15.68 8.63 -6.08
CA LEU A 266 -14.51 7.89 -5.60
C LEU A 266 -13.22 8.62 -5.99
N ARG A 267 -12.43 9.02 -5.00
CA ARG A 267 -11.10 9.60 -5.22
C ARG A 267 -10.00 8.54 -5.27
N TRP A 268 -9.22 8.55 -6.34
CA TRP A 268 -8.05 7.67 -6.51
C TRP A 268 -6.78 8.42 -6.12
N PHE A 269 -6.00 7.86 -5.19
CA PHE A 269 -4.70 8.37 -4.76
C PHE A 269 -3.59 7.44 -5.25
N VAL A 270 -2.67 7.96 -6.07
CA VAL A 270 -1.67 7.15 -6.78
C VAL A 270 -0.27 7.83 -6.80
N PRO A 271 0.84 7.07 -6.75
CA PRO A 271 2.18 7.60 -6.95
C PRO A 271 2.40 8.20 -8.35
N LEU A 272 3.35 9.14 -8.47
CA LEU A 272 3.77 9.76 -9.73
C LEU A 272 3.96 8.78 -10.90
N GLY A 273 3.33 9.08 -12.04
CA GLY A 273 3.37 8.28 -13.27
C GLY A 273 2.26 7.24 -13.45
N LEU A 274 1.18 7.29 -12.65
CA LEU A 274 0.02 6.38 -12.75
C LEU A 274 -1.29 7.07 -13.15
N MET A 275 -1.41 8.39 -13.02
CA MET A 275 -2.61 9.17 -13.34
C MET A 275 -3.02 9.01 -14.80
N ASP A 276 -2.06 9.07 -15.73
CA ASP A 276 -2.29 8.84 -17.16
C ASP A 276 -2.88 7.44 -17.45
N TRP A 277 -2.55 6.43 -16.63
CA TRP A 277 -3.12 5.08 -16.77
C TRP A 277 -4.54 5.01 -16.17
N LEU A 278 -4.77 5.54 -14.96
CA LEU A 278 -6.10 5.62 -14.33
C LEU A 278 -7.10 6.41 -15.21
N VAL A 279 -6.70 7.59 -15.71
CA VAL A 279 -7.52 8.44 -16.58
C VAL A 279 -7.86 7.74 -17.90
N LYS A 280 -6.94 6.94 -18.46
CA LYS A 280 -7.22 6.10 -19.65
C LYS A 280 -8.19 4.96 -19.39
N MET A 281 -8.39 4.55 -18.13
CA MET A 281 -9.45 3.63 -17.70
C MET A 281 -10.75 4.36 -17.33
N GLY A 282 -10.84 5.67 -17.57
CA GLY A 282 -12.04 6.48 -17.33
C GLY A 282 -12.20 7.01 -15.91
N CYS A 283 -11.17 6.93 -15.07
CA CYS A 283 -11.21 7.49 -13.71
C CYS A 283 -11.03 9.02 -13.77
N GLU A 284 -12.05 9.77 -13.35
CA GLU A 284 -12.06 11.24 -13.45
C GLU A 284 -11.42 11.93 -12.24
N ASN A 285 -11.66 11.39 -11.03
CA ASN A 285 -11.20 11.96 -9.76
C ASN A 285 -9.91 11.28 -9.29
N VAL A 286 -8.79 11.62 -9.92
CA VAL A 286 -7.47 11.05 -9.65
C VAL A 286 -6.52 12.10 -9.08
N MET A 287 -5.76 11.74 -8.07
CA MET A 287 -4.72 12.57 -7.43
C MET A 287 -3.39 11.83 -7.47
N GLU A 288 -2.42 12.45 -8.12
CA GLU A 288 -1.07 11.93 -8.29
C GLU A 288 -0.12 12.67 -7.33
N LEU A 289 0.69 11.93 -6.57
CA LEU A 289 1.56 12.48 -5.53
C LEU A 289 2.98 11.88 -5.58
N ASP A 290 3.98 12.71 -5.31
CA ASP A 290 5.34 12.28 -4.97
C ASP A 290 5.44 11.91 -3.47
N TRP A 291 6.56 11.31 -3.06
CA TRP A 291 6.82 11.06 -1.65
C TRP A 291 6.82 12.37 -0.85
N TRP A 292 6.09 12.34 0.27
CA TRP A 292 5.82 13.45 1.17
C TRP A 292 4.88 14.54 0.64
N GLU A 293 4.31 14.38 -0.55
CA GLU A 293 3.18 15.21 -0.99
C GLU A 293 1.85 14.71 -0.38
N GLU A 294 0.93 15.65 -0.17
CA GLU A 294 -0.30 15.45 0.60
C GLU A 294 -1.55 15.94 -0.14
N ASN A 295 -2.70 15.30 0.10
CA ASN A 295 -4.03 15.78 -0.31
C ASN A 295 -5.13 15.22 0.61
N CYS A 296 -6.39 15.61 0.40
CA CYS A 296 -7.57 15.14 1.16
C CYS A 296 -8.64 14.57 0.22
N VAL A 297 -9.74 14.01 0.74
CA VAL A 297 -10.97 13.82 -0.05
C VAL A 297 -11.75 15.15 -0.02
N PRO A 298 -12.28 15.68 -1.15
CA PRO A 298 -12.94 16.99 -1.16
C PRO A 298 -14.14 17.02 -0.21
N GLY A 299 -14.15 17.97 0.74
CA GLY A 299 -15.20 18.05 1.77
C GLY A 299 -14.86 17.28 3.06
N HIS A 300 -13.77 16.52 3.07
CA HIS A 300 -13.16 15.86 4.23
C HIS A 300 -11.72 16.39 4.39
N ASP A 301 -11.59 17.71 4.38
CA ASP A 301 -10.33 18.46 4.35
C ASP A 301 -9.49 18.31 5.64
N ASP A 302 -10.04 17.67 6.67
CA ASP A 302 -9.41 17.31 7.93
C ASP A 302 -8.77 15.90 7.93
N ILE A 303 -8.99 15.09 6.89
CA ILE A 303 -8.34 13.78 6.71
C ILE A 303 -7.31 13.86 5.58
N THR A 304 -6.03 13.80 5.94
CA THR A 304 -4.89 14.01 5.03
C THR A 304 -4.28 12.68 4.60
N PHE A 305 -4.22 12.43 3.30
CA PHE A 305 -3.54 11.32 2.64
C PHE A 305 -2.16 11.79 2.17
N VAL A 306 -1.10 11.15 2.65
CA VAL A 306 0.30 11.45 2.30
C VAL A 306 0.90 10.23 1.61
N CYS A 307 1.41 10.40 0.39
CA CYS A 307 2.22 9.35 -0.24
C CYS A 307 3.59 9.33 0.46
N THR A 308 4.08 8.16 0.83
CA THR A 308 5.28 8.01 1.69
C THR A 308 6.25 6.98 1.10
N PRO A 309 7.56 7.04 1.43
CA PRO A 309 8.54 6.16 0.79
C PRO A 309 8.35 4.68 1.12
N SER A 310 8.56 3.84 0.10
CA SER A 310 8.71 2.38 0.22
C SER A 310 9.93 1.94 -0.58
N GLN A 311 10.58 0.84 -0.19
CA GLN A 311 11.64 0.21 -0.96
C GLN A 311 11.08 -0.92 -1.83
N HIS A 312 10.55 -0.55 -2.99
CA HIS A 312 10.01 -1.49 -3.98
C HIS A 312 10.38 -1.05 -5.40
N TRP A 313 9.54 -1.35 -6.39
CA TRP A 313 9.73 -0.99 -7.80
C TRP A 313 8.35 -0.94 -8.51
N SER A 314 8.32 -0.70 -9.82
CA SER A 314 7.06 -0.69 -10.58
C SER A 314 7.25 -1.21 -12.00
N LYS A 315 6.37 -2.10 -12.47
CA LYS A 315 6.31 -2.56 -13.86
C LYS A 315 4.91 -3.06 -14.25
N ARG A 316 4.55 -2.97 -15.54
CA ARG A 316 3.37 -3.62 -16.15
C ARG A 316 3.72 -4.27 -17.49
N THR A 317 4.46 -3.58 -18.35
CA THR A 317 4.91 -4.07 -19.66
C THR A 317 6.41 -4.32 -19.71
N ALA A 318 6.92 -4.94 -20.78
CA ALA A 318 8.35 -5.21 -20.92
C ALA A 318 9.26 -3.97 -21.10
N LEU A 319 8.69 -2.75 -21.10
CA LEU A 319 9.40 -1.49 -21.42
C LEU A 319 9.06 -0.34 -20.45
N ASP A 320 8.41 -0.60 -19.32
CA ASP A 320 7.99 0.43 -18.34
C ASP A 320 8.54 0.29 -16.93
N ASP A 321 9.55 -0.57 -16.73
CA ASP A 321 10.37 -0.68 -15.52
C ASP A 321 10.65 0.71 -14.91
N ASN A 322 10.10 0.96 -13.72
CA ASN A 322 10.21 2.19 -12.93
C ASN A 322 9.84 3.50 -13.66
N LYS A 323 8.88 3.47 -14.61
CA LYS A 323 8.26 4.70 -15.15
C LYS A 323 7.32 5.37 -14.15
N SER A 324 6.56 4.58 -13.39
CA SER A 324 5.82 5.04 -12.23
C SER A 324 6.63 4.86 -10.95
N LEU A 325 6.33 5.68 -9.96
CA LEU A 325 6.80 5.56 -8.60
C LEU A 325 6.06 4.42 -7.88
N TRP A 326 6.51 4.10 -6.67
CA TRP A 326 5.89 3.17 -5.72
C TRP A 326 5.96 3.84 -4.34
N GLY A 327 5.06 3.53 -3.43
CA GLY A 327 5.04 4.15 -2.11
C GLY A 327 4.10 3.46 -1.13
N SER A 328 4.31 3.76 0.15
CA SER A 328 3.33 3.54 1.20
C SER A 328 2.37 4.74 1.31
N TRP A 329 1.31 4.60 2.10
CA TRP A 329 0.35 5.67 2.38
C TRP A 329 0.19 5.90 3.87
N SER A 330 0.33 7.15 4.30
CA SER A 330 -0.03 7.59 5.64
C SER A 330 -1.34 8.38 5.55
N VAL A 331 -2.39 7.94 6.25
CA VAL A 331 -3.68 8.64 6.31
C VAL A 331 -3.89 9.16 7.73
N LEU A 332 -4.09 10.47 7.84
CA LEU A 332 -4.01 11.24 9.08
C LEU A 332 -5.35 11.94 9.29
N GLY A 333 -6.22 11.37 10.12
CA GLY A 333 -7.51 11.96 10.50
C GLY A 333 -7.47 12.74 11.81
N PRO A 334 -8.60 13.37 12.19
CA PRO A 334 -8.74 14.11 13.46
C PRO A 334 -8.71 13.22 14.72
N GLU A 335 -9.14 11.96 14.64
CA GLU A 335 -9.16 11.03 15.78
C GLU A 335 -8.21 9.83 15.61
N HIS A 336 -8.01 9.35 14.37
CA HIS A 336 -7.24 8.14 14.09
C HIS A 336 -6.17 8.34 13.00
N ARG A 337 -5.12 7.51 13.02
CA ARG A 337 -4.09 7.44 11.97
C ARG A 337 -3.90 6.02 11.45
N PHE A 338 -3.95 5.87 10.13
CA PHE A 338 -3.75 4.61 9.42
C PHE A 338 -2.48 4.67 8.55
N PHE A 339 -1.72 3.59 8.52
CA PHE A 339 -0.60 3.39 7.59
C PHE A 339 -0.83 2.16 6.70
N PHE A 340 -0.52 2.28 5.42
CA PHE A 340 -0.52 1.18 4.47
C PHE A 340 0.86 1.07 3.81
N ALA A 341 1.60 0.01 4.09
CA ALA A 341 2.97 -0.15 3.62
C ALA A 341 3.08 -0.35 2.09
N GLY A 342 2.01 -0.84 1.44
CA GLY A 342 2.12 -1.44 0.12
C GLY A 342 3.05 -2.66 0.14
N ASP A 343 3.68 -2.94 -0.99
CA ASP A 343 4.86 -3.80 -1.02
C ASP A 343 6.13 -3.02 -0.71
N THR A 344 7.05 -3.65 0.03
CA THR A 344 8.33 -3.06 0.40
C THR A 344 9.33 -4.11 0.91
N GLY A 345 10.61 -3.92 0.62
CA GLY A 345 11.72 -4.44 1.42
C GLY A 345 12.01 -3.50 2.61
N TYR A 346 12.82 -3.94 3.58
CA TYR A 346 13.14 -3.10 4.73
C TYR A 346 14.06 -1.93 4.35
N CYS A 347 13.77 -0.73 4.86
CA CYS A 347 14.54 0.50 4.63
C CYS A 347 14.39 1.50 5.80
N SER A 348 15.24 2.52 5.87
CA SER A 348 15.26 3.48 7.00
C SER A 348 14.04 4.40 7.05
N SER A 349 13.32 4.60 5.93
CA SER A 349 12.25 5.59 5.88
C SER A 349 11.01 5.24 6.71
N PHE A 350 10.86 4.00 7.19
CA PHE A 350 9.83 3.69 8.20
C PHE A 350 10.06 4.44 9.51
N GLN A 351 11.32 4.71 9.88
CA GLN A 351 11.66 5.56 11.04
C GLN A 351 11.48 7.05 10.74
N GLU A 352 11.62 7.48 9.48
CA GLU A 352 11.26 8.84 9.06
C GLU A 352 9.74 9.05 9.15
N ILE A 353 8.95 8.12 8.62
CA ILE A 353 7.48 8.09 8.67
C ILE A 353 7.00 8.05 10.13
N GLY A 354 7.55 7.16 10.96
CA GLY A 354 7.20 7.04 12.37
C GLY A 354 7.53 8.28 13.20
N ARG A 355 8.70 8.92 12.98
CA ARG A 355 9.03 10.21 13.62
C ARG A 355 8.09 11.34 13.19
N ARG A 356 7.71 11.37 11.91
CA ARG A 356 6.96 12.48 11.30
C ARG A 356 5.44 12.41 11.53
N PHE A 357 4.88 11.20 11.52
CA PHE A 357 3.43 10.96 11.52
C PHE A 357 2.96 9.99 12.62
N GLY A 358 3.86 9.35 13.35
CA GLY A 358 3.52 8.46 14.45
C GLY A 358 2.98 9.17 15.71
N PRO A 359 2.45 8.39 16.68
CA PRO A 359 2.13 6.98 16.56
C PRO A 359 0.93 6.75 15.64
N PHE A 360 0.90 5.60 14.95
CA PHE A 360 -0.25 5.18 14.15
C PHE A 360 -1.18 4.28 14.97
N ASP A 361 -2.49 4.34 14.77
CA ASP A 361 -3.45 3.45 15.44
C ASP A 361 -3.47 2.07 14.81
N LEU A 362 -3.41 2.01 13.47
CA LEU A 362 -3.29 0.78 12.70
C LEU A 362 -2.29 0.94 11.56
N ALA A 363 -1.45 -0.08 11.34
CA ALA A 363 -0.64 -0.23 10.13
C ALA A 363 -0.94 -1.56 9.41
N ALA A 364 -1.24 -1.52 8.12
CA ALA A 364 -1.34 -2.69 7.26
C ALA A 364 0.04 -2.95 6.60
N ILE A 365 0.66 -4.08 6.95
CA ILE A 365 2.08 -4.38 6.64
C ILE A 365 2.18 -5.77 5.97
N PRO A 366 2.88 -5.92 4.84
CA PRO A 366 3.07 -7.20 4.17
C PRO A 366 3.87 -8.16 5.04
N ILE A 367 3.49 -9.45 5.02
CA ILE A 367 4.27 -10.52 5.65
C ILE A 367 4.60 -11.68 4.69
N GLY A 368 4.18 -11.61 3.43
CA GLY A 368 4.36 -12.66 2.41
C GLY A 368 5.18 -12.22 1.20
N ALA A 369 5.50 -13.18 0.33
CA ALA A 369 6.34 -13.07 -0.87
C ALA A 369 7.86 -12.98 -0.63
N TYR A 370 8.37 -13.56 0.46
CA TYR A 370 9.75 -13.31 0.92
C TYR A 370 10.78 -14.41 0.62
N GLN A 371 10.43 -15.61 0.16
CA GLN A 371 11.43 -16.64 -0.17
C GLN A 371 11.68 -16.77 -1.70
N PRO A 372 12.95 -16.92 -2.14
CA PRO A 372 14.18 -16.94 -1.33
C PRO A 372 14.67 -15.52 -0.97
N ARG A 373 15.17 -15.35 0.28
CA ARG A 373 15.57 -14.02 0.80
C ARG A 373 16.62 -13.32 -0.08
N ASP A 374 17.59 -14.03 -0.67
CA ASP A 374 18.62 -13.39 -1.50
C ASP A 374 18.08 -12.79 -2.82
N MET A 375 16.88 -13.19 -3.24
CA MET A 375 16.15 -12.57 -4.35
C MET A 375 15.06 -11.58 -3.88
N MET A 376 14.42 -11.83 -2.74
CA MET A 376 13.25 -11.05 -2.30
C MET A 376 13.57 -9.91 -1.33
N GLN A 377 14.63 -9.99 -0.51
CA GLN A 377 14.92 -9.02 0.58
C GLN A 377 14.98 -7.54 0.15
N GLY A 378 15.34 -7.26 -1.11
CA GLY A 378 15.36 -5.90 -1.64
C GLY A 378 13.97 -5.30 -1.84
N GLN A 379 12.94 -6.13 -2.01
CA GLN A 379 11.61 -5.77 -2.54
C GLN A 379 10.43 -6.27 -1.68
N HIS A 380 10.59 -7.33 -0.88
CA HIS A 380 9.59 -7.82 0.08
C HIS A 380 10.27 -8.14 1.43
N VAL A 381 9.70 -7.61 2.51
CA VAL A 381 10.03 -7.98 3.89
C VAL A 381 9.60 -9.41 4.21
N ASP A 382 10.31 -10.06 5.12
CA ASP A 382 9.78 -11.24 5.83
C ASP A 382 9.15 -10.83 7.18
N PRO A 383 8.47 -11.73 7.91
CA PRO A 383 7.68 -11.33 9.08
C PRO A 383 8.48 -10.65 10.21
N GLU A 384 9.75 -11.01 10.36
CA GLU A 384 10.69 -10.40 11.30
C GLU A 384 11.00 -8.94 10.91
N GLU A 385 11.25 -8.66 9.62
CA GLU A 385 11.38 -7.31 9.09
C GLU A 385 10.05 -6.53 9.16
N ALA A 386 8.91 -7.20 8.97
CA ALA A 386 7.59 -6.58 9.12
C ALA A 386 7.32 -6.14 10.58
N VAL A 387 7.72 -6.94 11.57
CA VAL A 387 7.67 -6.53 12.99
C VAL A 387 8.61 -5.36 13.27
N GLN A 388 9.76 -5.28 12.60
CA GLN A 388 10.63 -4.09 12.69
C GLN A 388 9.93 -2.85 12.11
N ILE A 389 9.22 -2.95 10.98
CA ILE A 389 8.41 -1.86 10.41
C ILE A 389 7.32 -1.41 11.40
N HIS A 390 6.59 -2.34 12.02
CA HIS A 390 5.60 -2.04 13.07
C HIS A 390 6.20 -1.20 14.22
N GLN A 391 7.40 -1.55 14.68
CA GLN A 391 8.12 -0.79 15.72
C GLN A 391 8.59 0.58 15.22
N ASP A 392 9.20 0.65 14.04
CA ASP A 392 9.76 1.89 13.46
C ASP A 392 8.68 2.95 13.17
N LEU A 393 7.49 2.52 12.72
CA LEU A 393 6.32 3.37 12.52
C LEU A 393 5.69 3.87 13.83
N GLN A 394 6.04 3.28 14.99
CA GLN A 394 5.35 3.47 16.26
C GLN A 394 3.85 3.13 16.15
N ALA A 395 3.51 2.02 15.50
CA ALA A 395 2.12 1.57 15.34
C ALA A 395 1.60 0.89 16.62
N LYS A 396 0.43 1.32 17.12
CA LYS A 396 -0.26 0.70 18.27
C LYS A 396 -0.72 -0.71 17.96
N GLN A 397 -1.32 -0.89 16.77
CA GLN A 397 -1.70 -2.18 16.22
C GLN A 397 -1.29 -2.30 14.74
N SER A 398 -1.20 -3.52 14.23
CA SER A 398 -0.94 -3.80 12.82
C SER A 398 -1.69 -5.02 12.32
N VAL A 399 -2.02 -5.02 11.02
CA VAL A 399 -2.71 -6.12 10.34
C VAL A 399 -1.84 -6.69 9.21
N ALA A 400 -1.75 -8.01 9.15
CA ALA A 400 -0.91 -8.73 8.20
C ALA A 400 -1.57 -8.87 6.82
N ILE A 401 -0.90 -8.34 5.79
CA ILE A 401 -1.35 -8.38 4.38
C ILE A 401 -0.35 -9.11 3.47
N HIS A 402 -0.62 -9.14 2.16
CA HIS A 402 0.24 -9.73 1.11
C HIS A 402 0.45 -11.25 1.17
N TRP A 403 -0.21 -11.96 2.10
CA TRP A 403 -0.06 -13.41 2.29
C TRP A 403 -1.37 -14.17 2.00
N GLY A 404 -1.32 -15.50 2.07
CA GLY A 404 -2.51 -16.38 2.11
C GLY A 404 -3.44 -16.34 0.89
N THR A 405 -3.08 -15.68 -0.21
CA THR A 405 -4.02 -15.32 -1.29
C THR A 405 -3.52 -15.69 -2.69
N PHE A 406 -2.31 -15.25 -3.04
CA PHE A 406 -1.59 -15.63 -4.26
C PHE A 406 -0.28 -16.34 -3.90
N ALA A 407 0.18 -17.26 -4.77
CA ALA A 407 1.49 -17.90 -4.65
C ALA A 407 2.50 -17.17 -5.55
N LEU A 408 3.08 -16.10 -5.04
CA LEU A 408 4.01 -15.22 -5.76
C LEU A 408 5.48 -15.60 -5.55
N ALA A 409 5.78 -16.18 -4.40
CA ALA A 409 7.12 -16.60 -3.96
C ALA A 409 7.11 -18.07 -3.49
N TYR A 410 8.18 -18.54 -2.86
CA TYR A 410 8.42 -19.96 -2.58
C TYR A 410 8.17 -20.40 -1.13
N GLU A 411 7.90 -19.50 -0.17
CA GLU A 411 7.57 -19.88 1.22
C GLU A 411 6.27 -20.70 1.30
N PHE A 412 6.19 -21.58 2.30
CA PHE A 412 4.98 -22.37 2.53
C PHE A 412 3.79 -21.44 2.86
N TYR A 413 2.61 -21.68 2.30
CA TYR A 413 1.50 -20.71 2.31
C TYR A 413 0.95 -20.35 3.72
N LEU A 414 1.27 -21.14 4.75
CA LEU A 414 0.95 -20.88 6.17
C LEU A 414 2.20 -20.53 7.03
N GLU A 415 3.39 -20.44 6.44
CA GLU A 415 4.61 -19.99 7.13
C GLU A 415 4.52 -18.53 7.64
N PRO A 416 3.96 -17.56 6.89
CA PRO A 416 3.98 -16.15 7.31
C PRO A 416 3.33 -15.88 8.69
N PRO A 417 2.12 -16.39 9.03
CA PRO A 417 1.55 -16.23 10.38
C PRO A 417 2.35 -16.91 11.49
N VAL A 418 3.10 -17.97 11.18
CA VAL A 418 3.92 -18.69 12.16
C VAL A 418 5.13 -17.83 12.52
N ARG A 419 5.93 -17.44 11.51
CA ARG A 419 7.09 -16.55 11.70
C ARG A 419 6.70 -15.19 12.28
N LEU A 420 5.53 -14.64 11.95
CA LEU A 420 5.02 -13.41 12.57
C LEU A 420 4.88 -13.54 14.10
N ARG A 421 4.26 -14.62 14.58
CA ARG A 421 4.12 -14.86 16.04
C ARG A 421 5.47 -15.08 16.72
N GLU A 422 6.35 -15.84 16.09
CA GLU A 422 7.72 -16.09 16.57
C GLU A 422 8.53 -14.78 16.64
N ALA A 423 8.37 -13.88 15.67
CA ALA A 423 9.00 -12.57 15.63
C ALA A 423 8.49 -11.64 16.74
N LEU A 424 7.17 -11.64 17.00
CA LEU A 424 6.57 -10.87 18.09
C LEU A 424 7.05 -11.36 19.46
N GLU A 425 7.07 -12.68 19.68
CA GLU A 425 7.57 -13.30 20.91
C GLU A 425 9.05 -12.95 21.16
N GLN A 426 9.90 -13.07 20.14
CA GLN A 426 11.32 -12.68 20.20
C GLN A 426 11.53 -11.19 20.52
N LYS A 427 10.59 -10.33 20.13
CA LYS A 427 10.61 -8.88 20.40
C LYS A 427 9.90 -8.49 21.72
N GLY A 428 9.30 -9.44 22.44
CA GLY A 428 8.51 -9.19 23.64
C GLY A 428 7.20 -8.43 23.39
N LEU A 429 6.68 -8.50 22.15
CA LEU A 429 5.44 -7.83 21.74
C LEU A 429 4.22 -8.73 21.94
N LYS A 430 3.08 -8.10 22.22
CA LYS A 430 1.79 -8.81 22.40
C LYS A 430 1.26 -9.32 21.05
N PRO A 431 0.72 -10.54 20.93
CA PRO A 431 0.10 -11.03 19.69
C PRO A 431 -1.00 -10.10 19.15
N GLU A 432 -1.67 -9.33 20.02
CA GLU A 432 -2.69 -8.37 19.64
C GLU A 432 -2.13 -7.11 18.99
N SER A 433 -0.83 -6.80 19.13
CA SER A 433 -0.21 -5.61 18.51
C SER A 433 0.10 -5.80 17.03
N PHE A 434 0.22 -7.03 16.53
CA PHE A 434 0.31 -7.31 15.10
C PHE A 434 -0.37 -8.64 14.78
N PHE A 435 -1.58 -8.57 14.23
CA PHE A 435 -2.48 -9.70 14.06
C PHE A 435 -2.70 -10.07 12.58
N THR A 436 -3.03 -11.34 12.36
CA THR A 436 -3.62 -11.83 11.12
C THR A 436 -5.14 -11.80 11.21
N LEU A 437 -5.81 -11.73 10.06
CA LEU A 437 -7.25 -11.92 9.90
C LEU A 437 -7.50 -13.09 8.93
N HIS A 438 -8.70 -13.67 8.96
CA HIS A 438 -9.21 -14.51 7.89
C HIS A 438 -9.74 -13.67 6.71
N HIS A 439 -9.86 -14.26 5.52
CA HIS A 439 -10.38 -13.57 4.33
C HIS A 439 -11.84 -13.17 4.54
N GLY A 440 -12.11 -11.86 4.59
CA GLY A 440 -13.43 -11.28 4.86
C GLY A 440 -13.69 -10.94 6.33
N GLU A 441 -12.76 -11.25 7.24
CA GLU A 441 -12.88 -10.90 8.65
C GLU A 441 -12.65 -9.40 8.87
N SER A 442 -13.40 -8.85 9.84
CA SER A 442 -13.38 -7.44 10.22
C SER A 442 -13.06 -7.28 11.70
N ARG A 443 -12.16 -6.36 12.03
CA ARG A 443 -11.78 -6.03 13.41
C ARG A 443 -11.94 -4.53 13.68
N LEU A 444 -12.63 -4.21 14.78
CA LEU A 444 -12.67 -2.87 15.35
C LEU A 444 -11.39 -2.62 16.16
N ILE A 445 -10.76 -1.47 15.95
CA ILE A 445 -9.56 -1.03 16.64
C ILE A 445 -10.00 -0.12 17.80
N SER A 446 -9.74 -0.55 19.04
CA SER A 446 -10.08 0.23 20.23
C SER A 446 -8.98 1.24 20.54
N THR A 447 -9.29 2.53 20.45
CA THR A 447 -8.40 3.61 20.88
C THR A 447 -8.27 3.75 22.40
N ARG A 448 -9.10 3.04 23.18
CA ARG A 448 -8.96 2.98 24.64
C ARG A 448 -7.71 2.19 25.02
N THR A 449 -6.64 2.91 25.33
CA THR A 449 -5.74 2.52 26.40
C THR A 449 -6.57 2.29 27.66
N GLU A 450 -6.45 1.09 28.24
CA GLU A 450 -6.80 0.92 29.65
C GLU A 450 -5.74 1.66 30.45
N ASP A 451 -6.10 2.82 31.00
CA ASP A 451 -5.29 3.49 32.03
C ASP A 451 -5.38 2.65 33.31
N VAL A 452 -4.57 1.58 33.38
CA VAL A 452 -4.47 0.70 34.54
C VAL A 452 -3.67 1.40 35.64
N PHE A 453 -4.34 2.34 36.29
CA PHE A 453 -3.95 2.96 37.55
C PHE A 453 -5.07 2.76 38.59
N ASP A 454 -5.08 1.55 39.19
CA ASP A 454 -5.67 1.21 40.48
C ASP A 454 -4.59 0.45 41.30
#